data_AF-A0A2H6HA47-F1
#
_entry.id   AF-A0A2H6HA47-F1
#
_cell.length_a   1.000
_cell.length_b   1.000
_cell.length_c   1.000
_cell.angle_alpha   90.00
_cell.angle_beta   90.00
_cell.angle_gamma   90.00
#
_symmetry.space_group_name_H-M   'P 1'
#
loop_
_entity.id
_entity.type
_entity.pdbx_description
1 polymer ?
#
loop_
_entity_poly.entity_id
_entity_poly.type
_entity_poly.pdbx_seq_one_letter_code
_entity_poly.pdbx_strand_id
1 'polypeptide(L)'
;MSALDSVFDTALRFLPHRSKTGLFPIGDPDRSSPVVVTGNYTLTVRRVVEALQGEDVWLLVADSRGINVWCAAGGGHLTHHDVIAALRTSRIADRVDHRELVLPQLSATGVERSRVEEATGWHATWGPVHATDLPAFLRRGRHAVREERAVRFPMSDRLQMAIMWTAPMVPILWLILWPITGPLPALIDAAAITAIVLALFAGMPWLPLTTHRGLLVYSVLALAGFGFGFGVALFAVAGAMTTRNVIVLAAACVIGTGIVSVDVAGSTPLLSSSVNPSDFKVELLIDRCTGAAQCVLVCPRDVLVMNGHIRKVEIVRPANCILCGACIVQCPEDALRFRFDDGRVVEPATIRRTRLNLLGKRTVTVPD
;
A
#
# COMPACT_ATOMS: atom_id res chain seq x y z
N MET A 1 15.65 -15.69 -13.12
CA MET A 1 15.20 -14.28 -13.23
C MET A 1 16.42 -13.37 -13.07
N SER A 2 16.49 -12.24 -13.78
CA SER A 2 17.63 -11.33 -13.66
C SER A 2 17.43 -10.39 -12.47
N ALA A 3 18.47 -10.13 -11.67
CA ALA A 3 18.41 -9.14 -10.59
C ALA A 3 18.06 -7.72 -11.11
N LEU A 4 18.37 -7.46 -12.39
CA LEU A 4 18.14 -6.18 -13.07
C LEU A 4 16.65 -5.87 -13.22
N ASP A 5 15.83 -6.87 -13.52
CA ASP A 5 14.37 -6.72 -13.65
C ASP A 5 13.72 -6.24 -12.34
N SER A 6 14.17 -6.76 -11.20
CA SER A 6 13.67 -6.40 -9.87
C SER A 6 14.11 -5.00 -9.45
N VAL A 7 15.34 -4.60 -9.82
CA VAL A 7 15.86 -3.25 -9.58
C VAL A 7 15.10 -2.21 -10.40
N PHE A 8 14.85 -2.49 -11.69
CA PHE A 8 14.11 -1.57 -12.56
C PHE A 8 12.67 -1.36 -12.08
N ASP A 9 11.95 -2.45 -11.76
CA ASP A 9 10.60 -2.36 -11.23
C ASP A 9 10.53 -1.63 -9.88
N THR A 10 11.58 -1.76 -9.07
CA THR A 10 11.68 -1.04 -7.80
C THR A 10 11.95 0.45 -8.02
N ALA A 11 12.84 0.79 -8.94
CA ALA A 11 13.22 2.16 -9.25
C ALA A 11 12.07 2.94 -9.91
N LEU A 12 11.30 2.29 -10.79
CA LEU A 12 10.14 2.87 -11.46
C LEU A 12 8.82 2.55 -10.77
N ARG A 13 8.86 2.13 -9.50
CA ARG A 13 7.66 1.70 -8.77
C ARG A 13 6.56 2.75 -8.67
N PHE A 14 6.93 4.03 -8.76
CA PHE A 14 5.99 5.14 -8.78
C PHE A 14 5.13 5.20 -10.06
N LEU A 15 5.60 4.60 -11.16
CA LEU A 15 4.93 4.63 -12.45
C LEU A 15 4.06 3.38 -12.64
N PRO A 16 2.80 3.53 -13.12
CA PRO A 16 1.99 2.39 -13.47
C PRO A 16 2.60 1.63 -14.66
N HIS A 17 2.86 0.33 -14.48
CA HIS A 17 3.32 -0.54 -15.55
C HIS A 17 2.61 -1.90 -15.48
N ARG A 18 2.06 -2.31 -16.63
CA ARG A 18 1.09 -3.41 -16.73
C ARG A 18 1.76 -4.70 -17.16
N SER A 19 1.36 -5.79 -16.52
CA SER A 19 1.54 -7.16 -17.00
C SER A 19 0.29 -7.62 -17.77
N LYS A 20 0.41 -8.76 -18.46
CA LYS A 20 -0.72 -9.39 -19.15
C LYS A 20 -1.78 -9.83 -18.14
N THR A 21 -3.04 -9.53 -18.43
CA THR A 21 -4.21 -10.02 -17.70
C THR A 21 -4.63 -11.39 -18.21
N GLY A 22 -5.33 -12.16 -17.39
CA GLY A 22 -5.83 -13.48 -17.76
C GLY A 22 -5.45 -14.56 -16.76
N LEU A 23 -5.56 -15.81 -17.19
CA LEU A 23 -5.28 -16.98 -16.37
C LEU A 23 -3.93 -17.59 -16.75
N PHE A 24 -3.09 -17.82 -15.74
CA PHE A 24 -1.76 -18.36 -15.90
C PHE A 24 -1.56 -19.57 -14.98
N PRO A 25 -1.03 -20.70 -15.48
CA PRO A 25 -0.63 -21.80 -14.63
C PRO A 25 0.70 -21.48 -13.92
N ILE A 26 0.80 -21.82 -12.65
CA ILE A 26 2.04 -21.91 -11.88
C ILE A 26 2.23 -23.38 -11.51
N GLY A 27 3.40 -23.94 -11.78
CA GLY A 27 3.61 -25.39 -11.67
C GLY A 27 2.85 -26.16 -12.76
N ASP A 28 2.26 -27.29 -12.39
CA ASP A 28 1.39 -28.12 -13.23
C ASP A 28 -0.01 -28.24 -12.59
N PRO A 29 -0.81 -27.16 -12.60
CA PRO A 29 -2.09 -27.13 -11.91
C PRO A 29 -3.13 -28.02 -12.60
N ASP A 30 -3.79 -28.84 -11.77
CA ASP A 30 -4.88 -29.73 -12.14
C ASP A 30 -6.27 -29.10 -11.87
N ARG A 31 -7.32 -29.93 -11.92
CA ARG A 31 -8.70 -29.50 -11.69
C ARG A 31 -9.05 -29.27 -10.21
N SER A 32 -8.21 -29.72 -9.29
CA SER A 32 -8.36 -29.52 -7.84
C SER A 32 -7.52 -28.34 -7.31
N SER A 33 -6.63 -27.82 -8.16
CA SER A 33 -5.65 -26.81 -7.81
C SER A 33 -6.28 -25.45 -7.49
N PRO A 34 -5.78 -24.74 -6.46
CA PRO A 34 -6.37 -23.49 -6.01
C PRO A 34 -6.31 -22.37 -7.06
N VAL A 35 -7.28 -21.45 -6.98
CA VAL A 35 -7.33 -20.24 -7.81
C VAL A 35 -6.95 -19.03 -6.96
N VAL A 36 -5.85 -18.35 -7.31
CA VAL A 36 -5.36 -17.15 -6.62
C VAL A 36 -5.51 -15.94 -7.53
N VAL A 37 -6.15 -14.87 -7.01
CA VAL A 37 -6.30 -13.61 -7.74
C VAL A 37 -5.20 -12.62 -7.38
N THR A 38 -4.76 -11.85 -8.37
CA THR A 38 -3.88 -10.67 -8.19
C THR A 38 -4.28 -9.54 -9.15
N GLY A 39 -3.70 -8.36 -8.97
CA GLY A 39 -3.76 -7.26 -9.96
C GLY A 39 -2.64 -7.35 -11.00
N ASN A 40 -2.76 -6.65 -12.12
CA ASN A 40 -1.81 -6.68 -13.23
C ASN A 40 -0.62 -5.70 -13.11
N TYR A 41 -0.28 -5.21 -11.92
CA TYR A 41 0.96 -4.47 -11.72
C TYR A 41 2.17 -5.39 -11.83
N THR A 42 3.13 -5.10 -12.71
CA THR A 42 4.22 -6.04 -13.05
C THR A 42 4.98 -6.54 -11.83
N LEU A 43 5.35 -5.65 -10.90
CA LEU A 43 6.07 -6.03 -9.69
C LEU A 43 5.22 -6.91 -8.76
N THR A 44 3.91 -6.65 -8.66
CA THR A 44 2.99 -7.52 -7.90
C THR A 44 2.94 -8.91 -8.52
N VAL A 45 2.72 -9.00 -9.84
CA VAL A 45 2.63 -10.29 -10.54
C VAL A 45 3.93 -11.08 -10.36
N ARG A 46 5.09 -10.43 -10.56
CA ARG A 46 6.40 -11.06 -10.36
C ARG A 46 6.56 -11.62 -8.95
N ARG A 47 6.25 -10.85 -7.91
CA ARG A 47 6.34 -11.29 -6.50
C ARG A 47 5.40 -12.45 -6.17
N VAL A 48 4.20 -12.45 -6.72
CA VAL A 48 3.25 -13.55 -6.52
C VAL A 48 3.73 -14.81 -7.23
N VAL A 49 4.21 -14.70 -8.47
CA VAL A 49 4.78 -15.83 -9.22
C VAL A 49 6.02 -16.40 -8.51
N GLU A 50 6.93 -15.54 -8.04
CA GLU A 50 8.10 -15.95 -7.25
C GLU A 50 7.70 -16.67 -5.96
N ALA A 51 6.73 -16.14 -5.23
CA ALA A 51 6.28 -16.73 -3.97
C ALA A 51 5.57 -18.08 -4.16
N LEU A 52 4.90 -18.30 -5.29
CA LEU A 52 4.21 -19.54 -5.62
C LEU A 52 5.10 -20.56 -6.36
N GLN A 53 6.40 -20.33 -6.47
CA GLN A 53 7.31 -21.32 -7.05
C GLN A 53 7.26 -22.63 -6.24
N GLY A 54 7.02 -23.74 -6.95
CA GLY A 54 6.89 -25.06 -6.34
C GLY A 54 5.47 -25.41 -5.84
N GLU A 55 4.48 -24.54 -6.10
CA GLU A 55 3.07 -24.82 -5.86
C GLU A 55 2.33 -24.96 -7.21
N ASP A 56 1.31 -25.81 -7.25
CA ASP A 56 0.46 -26.02 -8.42
C ASP A 56 -0.81 -25.15 -8.28
N VAL A 57 -0.83 -24.00 -8.98
CA VAL A 57 -1.83 -22.95 -8.76
C VAL A 57 -2.29 -22.31 -10.06
N TRP A 58 -3.59 -22.03 -10.15
CA TRP A 58 -4.17 -21.16 -11.17
C TRP A 58 -4.10 -19.70 -10.74
N LEU A 59 -3.20 -18.91 -11.35
CA LEU A 59 -3.05 -17.48 -11.09
C LEU A 59 -3.95 -16.66 -12.02
N LEU A 60 -4.98 -16.02 -11.46
CA LEU A 60 -5.89 -15.13 -12.18
C LEU A 60 -5.47 -13.66 -11.99
N VAL A 61 -4.98 -13.05 -13.07
CA VAL A 61 -4.49 -11.67 -13.08
C VAL A 61 -5.59 -10.73 -13.60
N ALA A 62 -6.21 -9.97 -12.70
CA ALA A 62 -7.22 -8.95 -13.01
C ALA A 62 -6.58 -7.62 -13.42
N ASP A 63 -7.28 -6.81 -14.21
CA ASP A 63 -6.78 -5.48 -14.60
C ASP A 63 -6.85 -4.51 -13.41
N SER A 64 -5.69 -4.15 -12.86
CA SER A 64 -5.55 -3.12 -11.82
C SER A 64 -4.95 -1.83 -12.38
N ARG A 65 -5.01 -1.66 -13.72
CA ARG A 65 -4.43 -0.54 -14.49
C ARG A 65 -2.92 -0.39 -14.33
N GLY A 66 -2.23 -1.44 -13.89
CA GLY A 66 -0.79 -1.39 -13.61
C GLY A 66 -0.49 -0.68 -12.29
N ILE A 67 -1.44 -0.63 -11.37
CA ILE A 67 -1.28 -0.08 -10.02
C ILE A 67 -1.28 -1.25 -9.03
N ASN A 68 -0.45 -1.15 -7.98
CA ASN A 68 -0.40 -2.18 -6.93
C ASN A 68 -1.79 -2.42 -6.30
N VAL A 69 -1.99 -3.61 -5.71
CA VAL A 69 -3.31 -4.07 -5.24
C VAL A 69 -4.01 -3.08 -4.31
N TRP A 70 -3.29 -2.55 -3.32
CA TRP A 70 -3.88 -1.66 -2.32
C TRP A 70 -4.26 -0.32 -2.95
N CYS A 71 -3.32 0.34 -3.63
CA CYS A 71 -3.58 1.63 -4.27
C CYS A 71 -4.66 1.51 -5.35
N ALA A 72 -4.68 0.42 -6.12
CA ALA A 72 -5.70 0.17 -7.13
C ALA A 72 -7.08 0.00 -6.49
N ALA A 73 -7.19 -0.78 -5.41
CA ALA A 73 -8.46 -0.97 -4.73
C ALA A 73 -8.99 0.30 -4.05
N GLY A 74 -8.11 1.02 -3.34
CA GLY A 74 -8.44 2.30 -2.71
C GLY A 74 -8.79 3.42 -3.71
N GLY A 75 -8.17 3.39 -4.89
CA GLY A 75 -8.38 4.33 -5.99
C GLY A 75 -9.51 3.98 -6.95
N GLY A 76 -10.14 2.80 -6.81
CA GLY A 76 -11.22 2.35 -7.71
C GLY A 76 -10.75 1.80 -9.06
N HIS A 77 -9.49 1.39 -9.15
CA HIS A 77 -8.91 0.74 -10.33
C HIS A 77 -8.85 -0.78 -10.21
N LEU A 78 -9.18 -1.34 -9.05
CA LEU A 78 -9.38 -2.77 -8.82
C LEU A 78 -10.62 -2.95 -7.93
N THR A 79 -11.72 -3.33 -8.54
CA THR A 79 -13.05 -3.46 -7.93
C THR A 79 -13.57 -4.89 -8.04
N HIS A 80 -14.71 -5.18 -7.40
CA HIS A 80 -15.37 -6.47 -7.59
C HIS A 80 -15.77 -6.70 -9.05
N HIS A 81 -16.11 -5.66 -9.81
CA HIS A 81 -16.39 -5.75 -11.25
C HIS A 81 -15.18 -6.26 -12.05
N ASP A 82 -13.98 -5.78 -11.74
CA ASP A 82 -12.74 -6.21 -12.40
C ASP A 82 -12.42 -7.69 -12.10
N VAL A 83 -12.67 -8.14 -10.86
CA VAL A 83 -12.52 -9.55 -10.46
C VAL A 83 -13.56 -10.43 -11.15
N ILE A 84 -14.83 -10.02 -11.19
CA ILE A 84 -15.92 -10.73 -11.89
C ILE A 84 -15.61 -10.85 -13.38
N ALA A 85 -15.15 -9.77 -14.01
CA ALA A 85 -14.74 -9.77 -15.40
C ALA A 85 -13.57 -10.74 -15.65
N ALA A 86 -12.55 -10.74 -14.79
CA ALA A 86 -11.43 -11.67 -14.88
C ALA A 86 -11.88 -13.13 -14.74
N LEU A 87 -12.75 -13.45 -13.77
CA LEU A 87 -13.31 -14.79 -13.58
C LEU A 87 -14.08 -15.29 -14.81
N ARG A 88 -14.95 -14.45 -15.38
CA ARG A 88 -15.79 -14.82 -16.52
C ARG A 88 -15.00 -14.93 -17.82
N THR A 89 -14.10 -13.99 -18.08
CA THR A 89 -13.35 -13.94 -19.35
C THR A 89 -12.22 -14.96 -19.42
N SER A 90 -11.63 -15.33 -18.27
CA SER A 90 -10.58 -16.35 -18.20
C SER A 90 -11.04 -17.78 -18.43
N ARG A 91 -12.34 -18.05 -18.28
CA ARG A 91 -12.91 -19.40 -18.30
C ARG A 91 -12.28 -20.35 -17.27
N ILE A 92 -11.86 -19.83 -16.12
CA ILE A 92 -11.34 -20.66 -15.02
C ILE A 92 -12.33 -21.74 -14.56
N ALA A 93 -13.64 -21.48 -14.69
CA ALA A 93 -14.68 -22.46 -14.38
C ALA A 93 -14.60 -23.75 -15.23
N ASP A 94 -13.96 -23.71 -16.40
CA ASP A 94 -13.78 -24.88 -17.26
C ASP A 94 -12.50 -25.68 -16.91
N ARG A 95 -11.67 -25.15 -16.01
CA ARG A 95 -10.34 -25.68 -15.67
C ARG A 95 -10.28 -26.31 -14.28
N VAL A 96 -11.22 -26.00 -13.39
CA VAL A 96 -11.28 -26.54 -12.03
C VAL A 96 -12.67 -27.12 -11.71
N ASP A 97 -12.72 -28.09 -10.79
CA ASP A 97 -13.95 -28.77 -10.36
C ASP A 97 -14.61 -28.12 -9.14
N HIS A 98 -14.08 -27.00 -8.68
CA HIS A 98 -14.58 -26.24 -7.55
C HIS A 98 -14.87 -24.79 -7.94
N ARG A 99 -15.57 -24.07 -7.06
CA ARG A 99 -15.83 -22.63 -7.20
C ARG A 99 -15.28 -21.89 -6.00
N GLU A 100 -13.97 -21.97 -5.82
CA GLU A 100 -13.27 -21.31 -4.72
C GLU A 100 -12.15 -20.42 -5.24
N LEU A 101 -12.05 -19.24 -4.64
CA LEU A 101 -11.21 -18.13 -5.09
C LEU A 101 -10.46 -17.56 -3.88
N VAL A 102 -9.16 -17.32 -4.01
CA VAL A 102 -8.36 -16.59 -3.01
C VAL A 102 -8.15 -15.15 -3.48
N LEU A 103 -8.68 -14.18 -2.73
CA LEU A 103 -8.51 -12.75 -2.98
C LEU A 103 -7.36 -12.17 -2.15
N PRO A 104 -6.60 -11.19 -2.68
CA PRO A 104 -5.64 -10.43 -1.89
C PRO A 104 -6.35 -9.66 -0.78
N GLN A 105 -5.92 -9.78 0.49
CA GLN A 105 -6.60 -9.07 1.59
C GLN A 105 -6.64 -7.55 1.40
N LEU A 106 -5.56 -6.97 0.86
CA LEU A 106 -5.45 -5.52 0.67
C LEU A 106 -6.35 -4.98 -0.44
N SER A 107 -7.04 -5.83 -1.21
CA SER A 107 -8.06 -5.39 -2.16
C SER A 107 -9.43 -5.13 -1.50
N ALA A 108 -9.60 -5.49 -0.23
CA ALA A 108 -10.87 -5.35 0.50
C ALA A 108 -11.40 -3.92 0.65
N THR A 109 -10.60 -2.91 0.31
CA THR A 109 -11.07 -1.50 0.22
C THR A 109 -11.87 -1.22 -1.06
N GLY A 110 -11.67 -2.02 -2.12
CA GLY A 110 -12.30 -1.83 -3.43
C GLY A 110 -13.10 -3.02 -3.94
N VAL A 111 -12.72 -4.24 -3.55
CA VAL A 111 -13.36 -5.50 -3.91
C VAL A 111 -14.32 -5.92 -2.79
N GLU A 112 -15.61 -5.92 -3.06
CA GLU A 112 -16.64 -6.43 -2.15
C GLU A 112 -16.79 -7.93 -2.35
N ARG A 113 -16.41 -8.71 -1.33
CA ARG A 113 -16.43 -10.17 -1.39
C ARG A 113 -17.83 -10.69 -1.75
N SER A 114 -18.84 -10.23 -1.00
CA SER A 114 -20.24 -10.65 -1.17
C SER A 114 -20.77 -10.42 -2.59
N ARG A 115 -20.41 -9.30 -3.22
CA ARG A 115 -20.79 -9.00 -4.62
C ARG A 115 -20.16 -9.97 -5.62
N VAL A 116 -18.91 -10.37 -5.40
CA VAL A 116 -18.26 -11.40 -6.22
C VAL A 116 -18.97 -12.74 -6.05
N GLU A 117 -19.28 -13.14 -4.80
CA GLU A 117 -19.97 -14.40 -4.52
C GLU A 117 -21.38 -14.42 -5.13
N GLU A 118 -22.16 -13.34 -4.95
CA GLU A 118 -23.51 -13.16 -5.50
C GLU A 118 -23.52 -13.22 -7.03
N ALA A 119 -22.59 -12.52 -7.70
CA ALA A 119 -22.59 -12.40 -9.15
C ALA A 119 -22.01 -13.62 -9.88
N THR A 120 -21.24 -14.48 -9.20
CA THR A 120 -20.48 -15.55 -9.85
C THR A 120 -20.74 -16.94 -9.30
N GLY A 121 -21.30 -17.06 -8.08
CA GLY A 121 -21.42 -18.32 -7.36
C GLY A 121 -20.08 -18.89 -6.89
N TRP A 122 -18.99 -18.12 -6.94
CA TRP A 122 -17.69 -18.52 -6.39
C TRP A 122 -17.56 -18.09 -4.94
N HIS A 123 -17.09 -18.99 -4.08
CA HIS A 123 -16.73 -18.68 -2.72
C HIS A 123 -15.36 -17.99 -2.68
N ALA A 124 -15.31 -16.79 -2.11
CA ALA A 124 -14.12 -15.95 -2.13
C ALA A 124 -13.51 -15.86 -0.73
N THR A 125 -12.27 -16.33 -0.54
CA THR A 125 -11.56 -16.27 0.74
C THR A 125 -10.47 -15.21 0.70
N TRP A 126 -10.33 -14.44 1.77
CA TRP A 126 -9.22 -13.49 1.91
C TRP A 126 -7.92 -14.23 2.21
N GLY A 127 -6.98 -14.18 1.28
CA GLY A 127 -5.61 -14.66 1.45
C GLY A 127 -4.79 -13.80 2.41
N PRO A 128 -3.50 -14.10 2.58
CA PRO A 128 -2.59 -13.32 3.42
C PRO A 128 -2.30 -11.94 2.81
N VAL A 129 -1.72 -11.05 3.62
CA VAL A 129 -1.24 -9.73 3.17
C VAL A 129 -0.03 -9.86 2.25
N HIS A 130 0.90 -10.77 2.56
CA HIS A 130 2.15 -10.93 1.81
C HIS A 130 2.10 -12.19 0.96
N ALA A 131 2.59 -12.07 -0.28
CA ALA A 131 2.62 -13.17 -1.22
C ALA A 131 3.47 -14.36 -0.71
N THR A 132 4.54 -14.10 0.04
CA THR A 132 5.42 -15.12 0.62
C THR A 132 4.71 -16.08 1.58
N ASP A 133 3.57 -15.66 2.14
CA ASP A 133 2.79 -16.50 3.06
C ASP A 133 1.77 -17.37 2.31
N LEU A 134 1.55 -17.15 0.99
CA LEU A 134 0.60 -17.91 0.17
C LEU A 134 0.86 -19.42 0.17
N PRO A 135 2.10 -19.93 -0.01
CA PRO A 135 2.36 -21.37 0.01
C PRO A 135 1.87 -22.05 1.29
N ALA A 136 2.23 -21.48 2.44
CA ALA A 136 1.82 -22.01 3.74
C ALA A 136 0.30 -21.89 3.95
N PHE A 137 -0.29 -20.77 3.54
CA PHE A 137 -1.73 -20.58 3.55
C PHE A 137 -2.49 -21.63 2.72
N LEU A 138 -2.04 -21.92 1.50
CA LEU A 138 -2.65 -22.90 0.61
C LEU A 138 -2.54 -24.31 1.19
N ARG A 139 -1.37 -24.70 1.70
CA ARG A 139 -1.13 -26.01 2.34
C ARG A 139 -1.94 -26.23 3.62
N ARG A 140 -2.35 -25.15 4.31
CA ARG A 140 -3.26 -25.20 5.47
C ARG A 140 -4.74 -25.17 5.10
N GLY A 141 -5.10 -25.43 3.84
CA GLY A 141 -6.49 -25.45 3.40
C GLY A 141 -7.11 -24.05 3.35
N ARG A 142 -6.33 -23.03 2.97
CA ARG A 142 -6.80 -21.64 2.78
C ARG A 142 -7.26 -20.96 4.09
N HIS A 143 -6.64 -21.33 5.21
CA HIS A 143 -6.81 -20.68 6.50
C HIS A 143 -5.62 -19.78 6.83
N ALA A 144 -5.87 -18.46 6.86
CA ALA A 144 -4.85 -17.48 7.25
C ALA A 144 -4.77 -17.36 8.77
N VAL A 145 -3.54 -17.30 9.29
CA VAL A 145 -3.30 -17.03 10.71
C VAL A 145 -3.25 -15.52 10.97
N ARG A 146 -3.34 -15.13 12.25
CA ARG A 146 -3.43 -13.71 12.64
C ARG A 146 -2.24 -12.89 12.13
N GLU A 147 -1.05 -13.47 12.17
CA GLU A 147 0.22 -12.83 11.80
C GLU A 147 0.27 -12.50 10.30
N GLU A 148 -0.40 -13.29 9.47
CA GLU A 148 -0.50 -13.11 8.02
C GLU A 148 -1.52 -12.03 7.62
N ARG A 149 -2.37 -11.60 8.56
CA ARG A 149 -3.36 -10.53 8.36
C ARG A 149 -2.77 -9.14 8.55
N ALA A 150 -1.66 -9.01 9.26
CA ALA A 150 -1.06 -7.72 9.58
C ALA A 150 -0.02 -7.30 8.53
N VAL A 151 -0.07 -6.04 8.11
CA VAL A 151 0.99 -5.47 7.27
C VAL A 151 2.28 -5.36 8.08
N ARG A 152 3.34 -5.91 7.48
CA ARG A 152 4.71 -5.82 7.95
C ARG A 152 5.40 -4.76 7.12
N PHE A 153 6.26 -3.97 7.73
CA PHE A 153 7.08 -2.98 7.04
C PHE A 153 8.51 -3.02 7.60
N PRO A 154 9.25 -4.12 7.34
CA PRO A 154 10.64 -4.29 7.79
C PRO A 154 11.59 -3.29 7.11
N MET A 155 12.86 -3.31 7.52
CA MET A 155 13.89 -2.43 6.95
C MET A 155 14.10 -2.63 5.45
N SER A 156 13.90 -3.84 4.91
CA SER A 156 13.98 -4.10 3.47
C SER A 156 12.93 -3.32 2.68
N ASP A 157 11.68 -3.30 3.15
CA ASP A 157 10.59 -2.60 2.46
C ASP A 157 10.74 -1.09 2.58
N ARG A 158 11.26 -0.61 3.71
CA ARG A 158 11.62 0.81 3.92
C ARG A 158 12.72 1.26 2.97
N LEU A 159 13.78 0.47 2.85
CA LEU A 159 14.85 0.77 1.91
C LEU A 159 14.33 0.75 0.46
N GLN A 160 13.41 -0.16 0.15
CA GLN A 160 12.76 -0.18 -1.15
C GLN A 160 11.99 1.14 -1.43
N MET A 161 11.29 1.68 -0.42
CA MET A 161 10.60 2.97 -0.55
C MET A 161 11.59 4.13 -0.70
N ALA A 162 12.71 4.09 0.03
CA ALA A 162 13.76 5.09 -0.15
C ALA A 162 14.32 5.05 -1.58
N ILE A 163 14.63 3.86 -2.12
CA ILE A 163 15.14 3.69 -3.49
C ILE A 163 14.13 4.20 -4.52
N MET A 164 12.84 3.88 -4.36
CA MET A 164 11.77 4.37 -5.22
C MET A 164 11.74 5.91 -5.30
N TRP A 165 12.02 6.60 -4.21
CA TRP A 165 12.11 8.07 -4.17
C TRP A 165 13.42 8.58 -4.77
N THR A 166 14.56 8.01 -4.36
CA THR A 166 15.87 8.52 -4.78
C THR A 166 16.16 8.26 -6.26
N ALA A 167 15.67 7.14 -6.81
CA ALA A 167 15.92 6.75 -8.20
C ALA A 167 15.47 7.80 -9.24
N PRO A 168 14.25 8.37 -9.17
CA PRO A 168 13.85 9.48 -10.03
C PRO A 168 14.35 10.84 -9.52
N MET A 169 14.40 11.08 -8.20
CA MET A 169 14.80 12.39 -7.66
C MET A 169 16.23 12.76 -8.02
N VAL A 170 17.19 11.84 -7.88
CA VAL A 170 18.61 12.09 -8.14
C VAL A 170 18.88 12.59 -9.56
N PRO A 171 18.47 11.89 -10.64
CA PRO A 171 18.73 12.36 -12.00
C PRO A 171 17.97 13.65 -12.32
N ILE A 172 16.73 13.81 -11.85
CA ILE A 172 15.94 15.03 -12.08
C ILE A 172 16.62 16.24 -11.42
N LEU A 173 16.99 16.12 -10.15
CA LEU A 173 17.64 17.19 -9.41
C LEU A 173 19.03 17.49 -9.97
N TRP A 174 19.80 16.46 -10.29
CA TRP A 174 21.10 16.64 -10.92
C TRP A 174 20.95 17.44 -12.21
N LEU A 175 20.04 17.04 -13.12
CA LEU A 175 19.74 17.72 -14.40
C LEU A 175 19.35 19.19 -14.23
N ILE A 176 18.65 19.53 -13.15
CA ILE A 176 18.22 20.91 -12.84
C ILE A 176 19.38 21.74 -12.25
N LEU A 177 20.20 21.15 -11.39
CA LEU A 177 21.15 21.89 -10.56
C LEU A 177 22.55 22.01 -11.16
N TRP A 178 22.97 21.05 -12.00
CA TRP A 178 24.30 21.06 -12.62
C TRP A 178 24.58 22.30 -13.50
N PRO A 179 23.62 22.89 -14.25
CA PRO A 179 23.87 24.11 -15.03
C PRO A 179 23.94 25.36 -14.14
N ILE A 180 23.38 25.29 -12.93
CA ILE A 180 23.28 26.41 -11.99
C ILE A 180 24.52 26.47 -11.09
N THR A 181 24.93 25.32 -10.56
CA THR A 181 25.93 25.22 -9.47
C THR A 181 27.22 24.53 -9.91
N GLY A 182 27.24 23.93 -11.10
CA GLY A 182 28.32 23.06 -11.57
C GLY A 182 28.08 21.59 -11.22
N PRO A 183 28.79 20.66 -11.89
CA PRO A 183 28.55 19.23 -11.78
C PRO A 183 28.87 18.67 -10.39
N LEU A 184 29.95 19.15 -9.75
CA LEU A 184 30.37 18.66 -8.44
C LEU A 184 29.39 19.07 -7.32
N PRO A 185 28.97 20.35 -7.18
CA PRO A 185 27.94 20.73 -6.21
C PRO A 185 26.59 20.04 -6.43
N ALA A 186 26.17 19.83 -7.69
CA ALA A 186 24.94 19.11 -7.99
C ALA A 186 24.99 17.63 -7.58
N LEU A 187 26.15 16.96 -7.69
CA LEU A 187 26.34 15.60 -7.20
C LEU A 187 26.30 15.53 -5.66
N ILE A 188 26.86 16.54 -4.98
CA ILE A 188 26.81 16.63 -3.52
C ILE A 188 25.36 16.79 -3.04
N ASP A 189 24.55 17.62 -3.70
CA ASP A 189 23.11 17.76 -3.38
C ASP A 189 22.36 16.44 -3.56
N ALA A 190 22.57 15.75 -4.69
CA ALA A 190 21.95 14.46 -4.95
C ALA A 190 22.32 13.39 -3.89
N ALA A 191 23.58 13.38 -3.44
CA ALA A 191 24.04 12.49 -2.37
C ALA A 191 23.41 12.85 -1.02
N ALA A 192 23.31 14.14 -0.70
CA ALA A 192 22.67 14.63 0.51
C ALA A 192 21.18 14.24 0.57
N ILE A 193 20.44 14.45 -0.53
CA ILE A 193 19.02 14.08 -0.61
C ILE A 193 18.83 12.57 -0.50
N THR A 194 19.72 11.78 -1.13
CA THR A 194 19.72 10.32 -0.97
C THR A 194 19.91 9.93 0.49
N ALA A 195 20.88 10.52 1.19
CA ALA A 195 21.11 10.26 2.60
C ALA A 195 19.91 10.67 3.49
N ILE A 196 19.28 11.81 3.19
CA ILE A 196 18.07 12.27 3.91
C ILE A 196 16.93 11.27 3.73
N VAL A 197 16.63 10.88 2.49
CA VAL A 197 15.54 9.92 2.20
C VAL A 197 15.82 8.56 2.84
N LEU A 198 17.06 8.08 2.81
CA LEU A 198 17.44 6.84 3.50
C LEU A 198 17.26 6.95 5.01
N ALA A 199 17.73 8.04 5.62
CA ALA A 199 17.56 8.30 7.04
C ALA A 199 16.08 8.41 7.44
N LEU A 200 15.24 8.95 6.54
CA LEU A 200 13.78 9.05 6.70
C LEU A 200 13.12 7.70 6.87
N PHE A 201 13.29 6.84 5.89
CA PHE A 201 12.67 5.53 5.89
C PHE A 201 13.31 4.61 6.93
N ALA A 202 14.62 4.72 7.17
CA ALA A 202 15.30 3.96 8.21
C ALA A 202 14.84 4.38 9.61
N GLY A 203 14.69 5.68 9.88
CA GLY A 203 14.34 6.26 11.20
C GLY A 203 12.90 6.04 11.65
N MET A 204 12.01 5.61 10.74
CA MET A 204 10.58 5.39 10.99
C MET A 204 10.21 4.53 12.23
N PRO A 205 10.94 3.45 12.60
CA PRO A 205 10.60 2.58 13.75
C PRO A 205 10.65 3.28 15.10
N TRP A 206 11.59 4.20 15.25
CA TRP A 206 11.94 4.80 16.54
C TRP A 206 11.15 6.08 16.80
N LEU A 207 10.33 6.50 15.84
CA LEU A 207 9.56 7.72 15.89
C LEU A 207 8.07 7.39 15.93
N PRO A 208 7.31 7.90 16.92
CA PRO A 208 5.86 7.74 16.97
C PRO A 208 5.22 8.63 15.90
N LEU A 209 5.19 8.14 14.66
CA LEU A 209 4.66 8.85 13.49
C LEU A 209 3.13 8.79 13.37
N THR A 210 2.45 8.28 14.40
CA THR A 210 0.99 8.03 14.41
C THR A 210 0.13 9.31 14.36
N THR A 211 0.73 10.49 14.21
CA THR A 211 0.03 11.78 14.25
C THR A 211 0.73 12.81 13.37
N HIS A 212 -0.02 13.77 12.81
CA HIS A 212 0.51 14.91 12.04
C HIS A 212 1.68 15.65 12.73
N ARG A 213 1.72 15.66 14.06
CA ARG A 213 2.82 16.22 14.86
C ARG A 213 4.13 15.45 14.71
N GLY A 214 4.07 14.13 14.51
CA GLY A 214 5.25 13.29 14.25
C GLY A 214 5.92 13.61 12.92
N LEU A 215 5.14 14.04 11.91
CA LEU A 215 5.67 14.48 10.62
C LEU A 215 6.40 15.83 10.74
N LEU A 216 5.87 16.77 11.53
CA LEU A 216 6.49 18.08 11.75
C LEU A 216 7.83 17.94 12.50
N VAL A 217 7.87 17.10 13.53
CA VAL A 217 9.11 16.71 14.23
C VAL A 217 10.10 16.05 13.27
N TYR A 218 9.60 15.23 12.35
CA TYR A 218 10.43 14.56 11.35
C TYR A 218 11.01 15.55 10.31
N SER A 219 10.21 16.49 9.79
CA SER A 219 10.71 17.55 8.88
C SER A 219 11.75 18.44 9.56
N VAL A 220 11.62 18.70 10.87
CA VAL A 220 12.63 19.42 11.67
C VAL A 220 13.91 18.60 11.86
N LEU A 221 13.80 17.30 12.14
CA LEU A 221 14.95 16.39 12.25
C LEU A 221 15.68 16.22 10.92
N ALA A 222 14.95 16.17 9.79
CA ALA A 222 15.55 16.15 8.46
C ALA A 222 16.22 17.49 8.12
N LEU A 223 15.66 18.63 8.55
CA LEU A 223 16.31 19.94 8.49
C LEU A 223 17.57 20.02 9.37
N ALA A 224 17.57 19.38 10.53
CA ALA A 224 18.73 19.30 11.42
C ALA A 224 19.82 18.37 10.86
N GLY A 225 19.43 17.25 10.25
CA GLY A 225 20.32 16.38 9.47
C GLY A 225 20.89 17.10 8.25
N PHE A 226 20.11 17.99 7.64
CA PHE A 226 20.59 18.95 6.64
C PHE A 226 21.64 19.90 7.23
N GLY A 227 21.41 20.52 8.40
CA GLY A 227 22.43 21.37 9.06
C GLY A 227 23.75 20.64 9.32
N PHE A 228 23.69 19.36 9.70
CA PHE A 228 24.87 18.52 9.91
C PHE A 228 25.57 18.12 8.60
N GLY A 229 24.84 17.61 7.61
CA GLY A 229 25.39 17.22 6.30
C GLY A 229 25.90 18.41 5.49
N PHE A 230 25.23 19.56 5.58
CA PHE A 230 25.64 20.83 5.02
C PHE A 230 26.94 21.33 5.67
N GLY A 231 27.09 21.22 7.00
CA GLY A 231 28.35 21.51 7.70
C GLY A 231 29.51 20.61 7.27
N VAL A 232 29.26 19.32 7.04
CA VAL A 232 30.27 18.36 6.55
C VAL A 232 30.65 18.64 5.09
N ALA A 233 29.70 18.99 4.22
CA ALA A 233 29.96 19.38 2.83
C ALA A 233 30.70 20.73 2.73
N LEU A 234 30.37 21.70 3.59
CA LEU A 234 31.09 22.97 3.71
C LEU A 234 32.56 22.73 4.12
N PHE A 235 32.78 21.79 5.05
CA PHE A 235 34.11 21.46 5.55
C PHE A 235 34.95 20.69 4.52
N ALA A 236 34.36 19.75 3.78
CA ALA A 236 35.06 18.93 2.78
C ALA A 236 35.41 19.69 1.50
N VAL A 237 34.73 20.80 1.20
CA VAL A 237 34.82 21.52 -0.09
C VAL A 237 35.03 23.02 0.10
N ALA A 238 35.57 23.43 1.26
CA ALA A 238 35.74 24.82 1.69
C ALA A 238 36.47 25.74 0.67
N GLY A 239 37.17 25.17 -0.33
CA GLY A 239 37.81 25.91 -1.42
C GLY A 239 37.09 25.93 -2.78
N ALA A 240 36.02 25.14 -2.99
CA ALA A 240 35.37 25.01 -4.33
C ALA A 240 33.88 25.41 -4.37
N MET A 241 33.28 25.80 -3.24
CA MET A 241 31.87 26.23 -3.18
C MET A 241 31.74 27.74 -3.01
N THR A 242 30.97 28.37 -3.90
CA THR A 242 30.58 29.78 -3.76
C THR A 242 29.37 29.92 -2.83
N THR A 243 29.13 31.11 -2.29
CA THR A 243 27.92 31.43 -1.51
C THR A 243 26.63 31.10 -2.27
N ARG A 244 26.64 31.27 -3.60
CA ARG A 244 25.53 30.87 -4.48
C ARG A 244 25.25 29.37 -4.40
N ASN A 245 26.29 28.54 -4.48
CA ASN A 245 26.14 27.08 -4.44
C ASN A 245 25.55 26.62 -3.11
N VAL A 246 25.98 27.25 -2.02
CA VAL A 246 25.45 27.03 -0.67
C VAL A 246 23.95 27.32 -0.59
N ILE A 247 23.50 28.47 -1.09
CA ILE A 247 22.09 28.87 -1.03
C ILE A 247 21.22 27.93 -1.87
N VAL A 248 21.68 27.59 -3.08
CA VAL A 248 20.93 26.70 -3.98
C VAL A 248 20.84 25.29 -3.40
N LEU A 249 21.93 24.76 -2.84
CA LEU A 249 21.97 23.48 -2.14
C LEU A 249 20.98 23.46 -0.97
N ALA A 250 20.98 24.52 -0.15
CA ALA A 250 20.05 24.63 0.97
C ALA A 250 18.59 24.62 0.51
N ALA A 251 18.26 25.40 -0.51
CA ALA A 251 16.91 25.46 -1.06
C ALA A 251 16.46 24.11 -1.65
N ALA A 252 17.32 23.43 -2.42
CA ALA A 252 17.02 22.13 -3.03
C ALA A 252 16.75 21.06 -1.97
N CYS A 253 17.59 20.97 -0.94
CA CYS A 253 17.40 20.05 0.18
C CYS A 253 16.12 20.33 0.97
N VAL A 254 15.79 21.59 1.26
CA VAL A 254 14.54 21.96 1.95
C VAL A 254 13.31 21.58 1.12
N ILE A 255 13.31 21.91 -0.18
CA ILE A 255 12.22 21.57 -1.10
C ILE A 255 12.07 20.05 -1.23
N GLY A 256 13.17 19.34 -1.48
CA GLY A 256 13.17 17.88 -1.61
C GLY A 256 12.67 17.20 -0.34
N THR A 257 13.15 17.62 0.82
CA THR A 257 12.69 17.11 2.13
C THR A 257 11.21 17.40 2.34
N GLY A 258 10.73 18.60 1.98
CA GLY A 258 9.33 18.97 2.06
C GLY A 258 8.43 18.07 1.20
N ILE A 259 8.82 17.82 -0.05
CA ILE A 259 8.09 16.93 -0.98
C ILE A 259 7.98 15.53 -0.38
N VAL A 260 9.11 14.93 0.02
CA VAL A 260 9.10 13.56 0.55
C VAL A 260 8.32 13.51 1.86
N SER A 261 8.49 14.51 2.75
CA SER A 261 7.75 14.61 4.02
C SER A 261 6.23 14.60 3.81
N VAL A 262 5.71 15.36 2.84
CA VAL A 262 4.26 15.39 2.58
C VAL A 262 3.75 14.03 2.15
N ASP A 263 4.51 13.29 1.34
CA ASP A 263 4.06 12.01 0.77
C ASP A 263 4.53 10.76 1.53
N VAL A 264 5.26 10.89 2.64
CA VAL A 264 5.63 9.74 3.50
C VAL A 264 4.40 8.92 3.84
N ALA A 265 3.31 9.58 4.21
CA ALA A 265 2.04 8.95 4.56
C ALA A 265 1.42 8.15 3.39
N GLY A 266 1.61 8.58 2.14
CA GLY A 266 1.19 7.84 0.95
C GLY A 266 2.16 6.70 0.58
N SER A 267 3.42 6.82 0.99
CA SER A 267 4.50 5.88 0.70
C SER A 267 4.70 4.79 1.77
N THR A 268 4.01 4.83 2.90
CA THR A 268 4.07 3.80 3.95
C THR A 268 2.71 3.23 4.30
N PRO A 269 2.58 1.91 4.50
CA PRO A 269 1.32 1.29 4.89
C PRO A 269 0.95 1.51 6.37
N LEU A 270 1.82 2.18 7.14
CA LEU A 270 1.67 2.34 8.59
C LEU A 270 0.95 3.63 8.99
N LEU A 271 0.79 4.57 8.05
CA LEU A 271 0.25 5.90 8.32
C LEU A 271 -1.04 6.13 7.55
N SER A 272 -1.93 6.94 8.11
CA SER A 272 -3.04 7.54 7.37
C SER A 272 -2.55 8.70 6.52
N SER A 273 -3.24 8.99 5.42
CA SER A 273 -2.90 10.08 4.51
C SER A 273 -2.81 11.43 5.23
N SER A 274 -1.69 12.13 5.04
CA SER A 274 -1.43 13.49 5.55
C SER A 274 -2.17 14.58 4.76
N VAL A 275 -2.51 14.31 3.50
CA VAL A 275 -3.19 15.22 2.55
C VAL A 275 -4.65 15.45 2.96
N ASN A 276 -5.23 14.51 3.70
CA ASN A 276 -6.57 14.64 4.26
C ASN A 276 -6.51 14.38 5.77
N PRO A 277 -6.16 15.41 6.58
CA PRO A 277 -6.04 15.26 8.02
C PRO A 277 -7.33 14.69 8.58
N SER A 278 -7.18 13.57 9.26
CA SER A 278 -8.28 12.70 9.59
C SER A 278 -8.81 13.05 10.98
N ASP A 279 -9.64 14.09 11.04
CA ASP A 279 -10.39 14.42 12.26
C ASP A 279 -11.55 13.44 12.51
N PHE A 280 -11.45 12.21 11.99
CA PHE A 280 -12.46 11.17 12.10
C PHE A 280 -11.87 9.82 12.47
N LYS A 281 -12.62 9.07 13.28
CA LYS A 281 -12.29 7.74 13.78
C LYS A 281 -13.28 6.70 13.27
N VAL A 282 -12.87 5.44 13.31
CA VAL A 282 -13.79 4.32 13.10
C VAL A 282 -14.67 4.16 14.33
N GLU A 283 -15.99 4.11 14.12
CA GLU A 283 -16.99 3.86 15.14
C GLU A 283 -17.69 2.53 14.87
N LEU A 284 -17.89 1.74 15.92
CA LEU A 284 -18.66 0.49 15.90
C LEU A 284 -20.03 0.72 16.54
N LEU A 285 -21.09 0.45 15.78
CA LEU A 285 -22.48 0.39 16.20
C LEU A 285 -22.77 -1.01 16.74
N ILE A 286 -22.64 -1.18 18.07
CA ILE A 286 -22.71 -2.49 18.72
C ILE A 286 -24.07 -3.17 18.57
N ASP A 287 -25.13 -2.39 18.43
CA ASP A 287 -26.51 -2.83 18.18
C ASP A 287 -26.66 -3.52 16.83
N ARG A 288 -25.91 -3.09 15.81
CA ARG A 288 -25.89 -3.69 14.47
C ARG A 288 -24.90 -4.85 14.33
N CYS A 289 -23.95 -4.99 15.24
CA CYS A 289 -22.90 -6.00 15.12
C CYS A 289 -23.45 -7.41 15.40
N THR A 290 -23.49 -8.26 14.36
CA THR A 290 -23.87 -9.68 14.44
C THR A 290 -22.71 -10.62 14.76
N GLY A 291 -21.47 -10.12 14.81
CA GLY A 291 -20.30 -10.96 15.05
C GLY A 291 -19.76 -11.70 13.82
N ALA A 292 -20.17 -11.31 12.59
CA ALA A 292 -19.70 -11.93 11.35
C ALA A 292 -18.19 -11.82 11.08
N ALA A 293 -17.48 -10.97 11.84
CA ALA A 293 -16.01 -10.83 11.87
C ALA A 293 -15.29 -10.54 10.53
N GLN A 294 -15.99 -10.24 9.45
CA GLN A 294 -15.38 -9.88 8.15
C GLN A 294 -14.40 -8.70 8.28
N CYS A 295 -14.75 -7.72 9.13
CA CYS A 295 -13.92 -6.57 9.41
C CYS A 295 -12.59 -6.91 10.12
N VAL A 296 -12.56 -7.99 10.90
CA VAL A 296 -11.35 -8.52 11.53
C VAL A 296 -10.44 -9.16 10.48
N LEU A 297 -11.02 -9.92 9.55
CA LEU A 297 -10.28 -10.62 8.48
C LEU A 297 -9.56 -9.68 7.51
N VAL A 298 -10.06 -8.46 7.35
CA VAL A 298 -9.51 -7.50 6.39
C VAL A 298 -8.74 -6.35 7.02
N CYS A 299 -8.63 -6.29 8.35
CA CYS A 299 -7.92 -5.20 9.03
C CYS A 299 -6.39 -5.41 8.97
N PRO A 300 -5.64 -4.62 8.19
CA PRO A 300 -4.18 -4.81 8.04
C PRO A 300 -3.36 -4.38 9.26
N ARG A 301 -4.01 -3.78 10.26
CA ARG A 301 -3.36 -3.17 11.43
C ARG A 301 -3.84 -3.77 12.75
N ASP A 302 -4.62 -4.86 12.67
CA ASP A 302 -5.11 -5.60 13.84
C ASP A 302 -5.82 -4.66 14.84
N VAL A 303 -6.65 -3.74 14.32
CA VAL A 303 -7.41 -2.76 15.11
C VAL A 303 -8.64 -3.40 15.77
N LEU A 304 -9.25 -4.34 15.06
CA LEU A 304 -10.52 -4.97 15.38
C LEU A 304 -10.26 -6.42 15.79
N VAL A 305 -10.84 -6.85 16.91
CA VAL A 305 -10.72 -8.23 17.43
C VAL A 305 -12.11 -8.78 17.74
N MET A 306 -12.30 -10.08 17.56
CA MET A 306 -13.53 -10.75 17.97
C MET A 306 -13.51 -11.00 19.48
N ASN A 307 -14.49 -10.45 20.21
CA ASN A 307 -14.69 -10.73 21.62
C ASN A 307 -15.56 -11.99 21.77
N GLY A 308 -14.95 -13.10 22.22
CA GLY A 308 -15.60 -14.39 22.34
C GLY A 308 -16.72 -14.46 23.38
N HIS A 309 -16.71 -13.59 24.39
CA HIS A 309 -17.72 -13.59 25.46
C HIS A 309 -19.04 -13.00 25.00
N ILE A 310 -19.00 -11.84 24.35
CA ILE A 310 -20.20 -11.16 23.84
C ILE A 310 -20.53 -11.53 22.39
N ARG A 311 -19.67 -12.33 21.74
CA ARG A 311 -19.75 -12.73 20.32
C ARG A 311 -19.89 -11.53 19.38
N LYS A 312 -19.20 -10.43 19.69
CA LYS A 312 -19.18 -9.19 18.91
C LYS A 312 -17.76 -8.71 18.69
N VAL A 313 -17.56 -7.88 17.68
CA VAL A 313 -16.26 -7.27 17.40
C VAL A 313 -16.00 -6.12 18.39
N GLU A 314 -14.73 -5.87 18.68
CA GLU A 314 -14.25 -4.79 19.55
C GLU A 314 -13.10 -4.03 18.89
N ILE A 315 -13.04 -2.71 19.06
CA ILE A 315 -11.94 -1.86 18.61
C ILE A 315 -10.90 -1.80 19.73
N VAL A 316 -9.87 -2.65 19.65
CA VAL A 316 -8.85 -2.80 20.71
C VAL A 316 -7.66 -1.87 20.50
N ARG A 317 -7.34 -1.52 19.24
CA ARG A 317 -6.15 -0.71 18.91
C ARG A 317 -6.48 0.48 18.00
N PRO A 318 -7.32 1.44 18.44
CA PRO A 318 -7.77 2.55 17.60
C PRO A 318 -6.62 3.40 17.05
N ALA A 319 -5.53 3.57 17.82
CA ALA A 319 -4.35 4.33 17.40
C ALA A 319 -3.59 3.72 16.20
N ASN A 320 -3.80 2.43 15.90
CA ASN A 320 -3.19 1.77 14.75
C ASN A 320 -4.03 1.94 13.47
N CYS A 321 -5.20 2.56 13.54
CA CYS A 321 -6.11 2.69 12.42
C CYS A 321 -5.55 3.65 11.36
N ILE A 322 -5.39 3.14 10.15
CA ILE A 322 -4.93 3.90 8.97
C ILE A 322 -6.09 4.40 8.09
N LEU A 323 -7.33 4.24 8.55
CA LEU A 323 -8.55 4.78 7.92
C LEU A 323 -8.78 4.34 6.46
N CYS A 324 -8.30 3.14 6.10
CA CYS A 324 -8.46 2.58 4.75
C CYS A 324 -9.91 2.22 4.38
N GLY A 325 -10.80 2.04 5.36
CA GLY A 325 -12.22 1.75 5.12
C GLY A 325 -12.56 0.29 4.78
N ALA A 326 -11.58 -0.62 4.65
CA ALA A 326 -11.84 -2.03 4.33
C ALA A 326 -12.86 -2.68 5.28
N CYS A 327 -12.73 -2.41 6.59
CA CYS A 327 -13.64 -2.93 7.60
C CYS A 327 -15.10 -2.48 7.42
N ILE A 328 -15.31 -1.27 6.88
CA ILE A 328 -16.64 -0.71 6.58
C ILE A 328 -17.20 -1.35 5.32
N VAL A 329 -16.39 -1.42 4.25
CA VAL A 329 -16.79 -2.01 2.96
C VAL A 329 -17.28 -3.45 3.14
N GLN A 330 -16.56 -4.25 3.94
CA GLN A 330 -16.84 -5.68 4.11
C GLN A 330 -17.82 -6.02 5.23
N CYS A 331 -18.32 -5.05 5.99
CA CYS A 331 -19.28 -5.33 7.06
C CYS A 331 -20.66 -5.61 6.46
N PRO A 332 -21.27 -6.80 6.65
CA PRO A 332 -22.59 -7.09 6.06
C PRO A 332 -23.73 -6.27 6.69
N GLU A 333 -23.59 -5.86 7.96
CA GLU A 333 -24.65 -5.21 8.74
C GLU A 333 -24.50 -3.69 8.84
N ASP A 334 -23.53 -3.10 8.14
CA ASP A 334 -23.25 -1.66 8.24
C ASP A 334 -23.02 -1.19 9.68
N ALA A 335 -22.37 -2.04 10.47
CA ALA A 335 -22.09 -1.81 11.88
C ALA A 335 -20.85 -0.92 12.10
N LEU A 336 -20.06 -0.61 11.07
CA LEU A 336 -18.86 0.21 11.17
C LEU A 336 -18.99 1.44 10.29
N ARG A 337 -18.63 2.62 10.80
CA ARG A 337 -18.64 3.88 10.03
C ARG A 337 -17.50 4.80 10.45
N PHE A 338 -17.30 5.89 9.71
CA PHE A 338 -16.41 6.97 10.16
C PHE A 338 -17.22 8.06 10.85
N ARG A 339 -16.71 8.55 12.00
CA ARG A 339 -17.28 9.67 12.74
C ARG A 339 -16.22 10.73 12.99
N PHE A 340 -16.53 11.96 12.63
CA PHE A 340 -15.72 13.14 12.90
C PHE A 340 -15.82 13.57 14.36
N ASP A 341 -14.80 14.26 14.87
CA ASP A 341 -14.82 14.80 16.23
C ASP A 341 -15.92 15.87 16.44
N ASP A 342 -16.36 16.54 15.38
CA ASP A 342 -17.50 17.47 15.38
C ASP A 342 -18.87 16.80 15.29
N GLY A 343 -18.92 15.46 15.28
CA GLY A 343 -20.15 14.67 15.25
C GLY A 343 -20.68 14.32 13.87
N ARG A 344 -20.11 14.86 12.78
CA ARG A 344 -20.46 14.41 11.41
C ARG A 344 -20.13 12.93 11.23
N VAL A 345 -20.87 12.25 10.37
CA VAL A 345 -20.66 10.82 10.07
C VAL A 345 -20.53 10.59 8.56
N VAL A 346 -19.69 9.64 8.18
CA VAL A 346 -19.64 9.11 6.82
C VAL A 346 -20.21 7.70 6.85
N GLU A 347 -21.38 7.55 6.23
CA GLU A 347 -22.11 6.30 6.22
C GLU A 347 -21.45 5.24 5.32
N PRO A 348 -21.61 3.93 5.62
CA PRO A 348 -20.99 2.84 4.87
C PRO A 348 -21.28 2.87 3.37
N ALA A 349 -22.51 3.23 3.00
CA ALA A 349 -22.92 3.35 1.60
C ALA A 349 -22.10 4.40 0.82
N THR A 350 -21.62 5.46 1.47
CA THR A 350 -20.71 6.43 0.86
C THR A 350 -19.34 5.79 0.65
N ILE A 351 -18.83 5.04 1.62
CA ILE A 351 -17.53 4.36 1.52
C ILE A 351 -17.53 3.30 0.41
N ARG A 352 -18.61 2.54 0.25
CA ARG A 352 -18.73 1.53 -0.81
C ARG A 352 -18.81 2.12 -2.21
N ARG A 353 -19.47 3.28 -2.35
CA ARG A 353 -19.69 3.90 -3.66
C ARG A 353 -18.64 4.93 -4.06
N THR A 354 -17.82 5.40 -3.13
CA THR A 354 -16.79 6.41 -3.44
C THR A 354 -15.38 5.87 -3.20
N ARG A 355 -14.47 6.22 -4.09
CA ARG A 355 -13.04 5.89 -3.99
C ARG A 355 -12.20 7.16 -3.93
N LEU A 356 -11.01 7.02 -3.34
CA LEU A 356 -10.07 8.12 -3.19
C LEU A 356 -9.50 8.49 -4.55
N ASN A 357 -9.59 9.75 -4.93
CA ASN A 357 -8.79 10.27 -6.03
C ASN A 357 -7.34 10.49 -5.56
N LEU A 358 -6.45 10.90 -6.48
CA LEU A 358 -5.04 11.20 -6.17
C LEU A 358 -4.87 12.30 -5.11
N LEU A 359 -5.89 13.13 -4.88
CA LEU A 359 -5.91 14.18 -3.85
C LEU A 359 -6.53 13.69 -2.52
N GLY A 360 -6.79 12.39 -2.38
CA GLY A 360 -7.39 11.80 -1.19
C GLY A 360 -8.86 12.16 -0.97
N LYS A 361 -9.55 12.78 -1.94
CA LYS A 361 -10.98 13.08 -1.85
C LYS A 361 -11.80 11.89 -2.38
N ARG A 362 -12.89 11.56 -1.67
CA ARG A 362 -13.85 10.53 -2.08
C ARG A 362 -14.76 11.06 -3.18
N THR A 363 -14.29 11.03 -4.44
CA THR A 363 -15.02 11.60 -5.59
C THR A 363 -15.24 10.62 -6.73
N VAL A 364 -14.54 9.48 -6.75
CA VAL A 364 -14.69 8.50 -7.82
C VAL A 364 -15.88 7.61 -7.48
N THR A 365 -16.98 7.74 -8.22
CA THR A 365 -18.18 6.91 -8.04
C THR A 365 -17.99 5.56 -8.71
N VAL A 366 -18.19 4.48 -7.96
CA VAL A 366 -18.23 3.11 -8.48
C VAL A 366 -19.69 2.78 -8.81
N PRO A 367 -19.99 2.26 -10.02
CA PRO A 367 -21.34 1.80 -10.37
C PRO A 367 -21.82 0.73 -9.38
N ASP A 368 -23.14 0.74 -9.12
CA ASP A 368 -23.80 -0.18 -8.19
C ASP A 368 -23.70 -1.66 -8.58
#